data_AF-A0A358CUX9-F1
#
_entry.id   AF-A0A358CUX9-F1
#
_cell.length_a   1.000
_cell.length_b   1.000
_cell.length_c   1.000
_cell.angle_alpha   90.00
_cell.angle_beta   90.00
_cell.angle_gamma   90.00
#
_symmetry.space_group_name_H-M   'P 1'
#
loop_
_entity.id
_entity.type
_entity.pdbx_description
1 polymer ?
#
loop_
_entity_poly.entity_id
_entity_poly.type
_entity_poly.pdbx_seq_one_letter_code
_entity_poly.pdbx_strand_id
1 'polypeptide(L)'
;RCVWFNMPFLVPRFTEGRRLVVAGQPRRNGAKWEFSHPEVRWLDEDEDSIPIEWLAVYPLTEGVLQSHVRLAVQAALSTAADHLEESLPDDLLKSKNLISIGKAIRSIHRPESRDAMEAARRRFVYQELLMLQ
;
A
#
# COMPACT_ATOMS: atom_id res chain seq x y z
N ARG A 1 15.83 2.52 -17.87
CA ARG A 1 15.07 3.69 -18.38
C ARG A 1 13.59 3.54 -18.02
N CYS A 2 12.86 4.63 -17.87
CA CYS A 2 11.40 4.59 -17.68
C CYS A 2 10.73 5.06 -18.97
N VAL A 3 9.68 4.38 -19.40
CA VAL A 3 8.97 4.70 -20.65
C VAL A 3 7.48 4.74 -20.38
N TRP A 4 6.84 5.81 -20.82
CA TRP A 4 5.38 5.97 -20.79
C TRP A 4 4.87 6.12 -22.21
N PHE A 5 4.10 5.14 -22.67
CA PHE A 5 3.51 5.15 -24.00
C PHE A 5 2.17 5.89 -23.97
N ASN A 6 1.97 6.79 -24.93
CA ASN A 6 0.72 7.55 -25.13
C ASN A 6 0.25 8.36 -23.89
N MET A 7 1.19 8.90 -23.11
CA MET A 7 0.90 9.71 -21.92
C MET A 7 1.55 11.11 -22.00
N PRO A 8 1.17 11.97 -22.97
CA PRO A 8 1.77 13.29 -23.13
C PRO A 8 1.52 14.22 -21.92
N PHE A 9 0.44 13.98 -21.17
CA PHE A 9 0.11 14.72 -19.95
C PHE A 9 1.16 14.56 -18.82
N LEU A 10 2.05 13.57 -18.92
CA LEU A 10 3.13 13.39 -17.96
C LEU A 10 4.31 14.34 -18.19
N VAL A 11 4.56 14.76 -19.43
CA VAL A 11 5.69 15.64 -19.79
C VAL A 11 5.80 16.87 -18.87
N PRO A 12 4.73 17.68 -18.65
CA PRO A 12 4.84 18.86 -17.79
C PRO A 12 5.04 18.53 -16.30
N ARG A 13 4.81 17.28 -15.87
CA ARG A 13 5.06 16.86 -14.48
C ARG A 13 6.54 16.58 -14.23
N PHE A 14 7.31 16.25 -15.26
CA PHE A 14 8.75 15.99 -15.14
C PHE A 14 9.55 17.27 -15.35
N THR A 15 10.03 17.85 -14.26
CA THR A 15 10.96 18.98 -14.27
C THR A 15 12.36 18.53 -13.90
N GLU A 16 13.36 19.04 -14.62
CA GLU A 16 14.77 18.77 -14.32
C GLU A 16 15.12 19.24 -12.89
N GLY A 17 16.03 18.51 -12.23
CA GLY A 17 16.44 18.79 -10.86
C GLY A 17 15.53 18.23 -9.76
N ARG A 18 14.30 17.79 -10.08
CA ARG A 18 13.39 17.22 -9.09
C ARG A 18 13.67 15.74 -8.85
N ARG A 19 13.77 15.35 -7.56
CA ARG A 19 13.96 13.96 -7.15
C ARG A 19 12.64 13.18 -7.18
N LEU A 20 12.70 11.92 -7.56
CA LEU A 20 11.54 11.02 -7.60
C LEU A 20 11.93 9.58 -7.30
N VAL A 21 10.97 8.81 -6.80
CA VAL A 21 11.04 7.37 -6.59
C VAL A 21 10.26 6.69 -7.71
N VAL A 22 10.89 5.70 -8.34
CA VAL A 22 10.26 4.85 -9.37
C VAL A 22 9.98 3.48 -8.76
N ALA A 23 8.74 3.03 -8.86
CA ALA A 23 8.33 1.68 -8.48
C ALA A 23 7.76 0.94 -9.68
N GLY A 24 8.17 -0.31 -9.86
CA GLY A 24 7.68 -1.18 -10.92
C GLY A 24 8.52 -2.42 -11.08
N GLN A 25 8.13 -3.28 -12.02
CA GLN A 25 8.93 -4.45 -12.39
C GLN A 25 9.79 -4.12 -13.62
N PRO A 26 11.13 -4.15 -13.54
CA PRO A 26 11.97 -3.90 -14.69
C PRO A 26 11.86 -5.07 -15.68
N ARG A 27 11.65 -4.76 -16.95
CA ARG A 27 11.67 -5.72 -18.06
C ARG A 27 12.87 -5.46 -18.95
N ARG A 28 13.43 -6.53 -19.51
CA ARG A 28 14.58 -6.43 -20.41
C ARG A 28 14.06 -6.23 -21.84
N ASN A 29 14.39 -5.09 -22.44
CA ASN A 29 14.05 -4.75 -23.81
C ASN A 29 15.35 -4.61 -24.62
N GLY A 30 15.72 -5.68 -25.34
CA GLY A 30 17.02 -5.82 -25.99
C GLY A 30 18.17 -5.84 -24.96
N ALA A 31 19.11 -4.89 -25.12
CA ALA A 31 20.27 -4.73 -24.24
C ALA A 31 20.02 -3.80 -23.02
N LYS A 32 18.82 -3.24 -22.86
CA LYS A 32 18.52 -2.25 -21.81
C LYS A 32 17.41 -2.74 -20.88
N TRP A 33 17.54 -2.37 -19.60
CA TRP A 33 16.46 -2.52 -18.62
C TRP A 33 15.49 -1.35 -18.72
N GLU A 34 14.20 -1.67 -18.73
CA GLU A 34 13.11 -0.73 -18.92
C GLU A 34 12.00 -0.96 -17.90
N PHE A 35 11.52 0.12 -17.30
CA PHE A 35 10.22 0.13 -16.63
C PHE A 35 9.19 0.67 -17.61
N SER A 36 8.22 -0.16 -17.98
CA SER A 36 7.07 0.25 -18.80
C SER A 36 5.97 0.73 -17.87
N HIS A 37 5.58 2.01 -18.02
CA HIS A 37 4.56 2.68 -17.19
C HIS A 37 4.77 2.50 -15.67
N PRO A 38 5.96 2.81 -15.12
CA PRO A 38 6.17 2.69 -13.69
C PRO A 38 5.35 3.73 -12.92
N GLU A 39 5.09 3.40 -11.66
CA GLU A 39 4.57 4.36 -10.69
C GLU A 39 5.70 5.29 -10.25
N VAL A 40 5.39 6.57 -10.14
CA VAL A 40 6.33 7.60 -9.70
C VAL A 40 5.77 8.36 -8.53
N ARG A 41 6.62 8.57 -7.52
CA ARG A 41 6.35 9.47 -6.39
C ARG A 41 7.40 10.56 -6.40
N TRP A 42 6.96 11.81 -6.33
CA TRP A 42 7.86 12.95 -6.17
C TRP A 42 8.36 13.01 -4.74
N LEU A 43 9.65 13.23 -4.57
CA LEU A 43 10.24 13.54 -3.27
C LEU A 43 10.22 15.06 -3.10
N ASP A 44 9.89 15.51 -1.89
CA ASP A 44 10.02 16.92 -1.53
C ASP A 44 11.50 17.26 -1.30
N GLU A 45 11.86 18.56 -1.35
CA GLU A 45 13.27 18.99 -1.25
C GLU A 45 13.91 18.56 0.08
N ASP A 46 13.12 18.51 1.16
CA ASP A 46 13.55 18.11 2.51
C ASP A 46 13.51 16.59 2.76
N GLU A 47 13.10 15.77 1.78
CA GLU A 47 13.02 14.31 1.93
C GLU A 47 14.39 13.68 1.62
N ASP A 48 15.20 13.48 2.67
CA ASP A 48 16.57 12.94 2.58
C ASP A 48 16.66 11.44 2.34
N SER A 49 15.57 10.71 2.57
CA SER A 49 15.52 9.25 2.40
C SER A 49 14.36 8.83 1.52
N ILE A 50 14.57 7.78 0.73
CA ILE A 50 13.49 7.11 0.00
C ILE A 50 12.63 6.40 1.04
N PRO A 51 11.36 6.82 1.26
CA PRO A 51 10.50 6.11 2.19
C PRO A 51 10.28 4.70 1.64
N ILE A 52 10.66 3.68 2.41
CA ILE A 52 10.26 2.30 2.11
C ILE A 52 8.78 2.20 2.49
N GLU A 53 7.91 2.60 1.57
CA GLU A 53 6.47 2.46 1.73
C GLU A 53 6.03 1.07 1.27
N TRP A 54 5.53 0.29 2.21
CA TRP A 54 4.86 -0.97 1.91
C TRP A 54 3.46 -0.63 1.39
N LEU A 55 3.25 -0.83 0.10
CA LEU A 55 1.98 -0.54 -0.55
C LEU A 55 1.22 -1.83 -0.83
N ALA A 56 -0.06 -1.85 -0.43
CA ALA A 56 -0.95 -2.93 -0.80
C ALA A 56 -1.15 -2.98 -2.33
N VAL A 57 -1.21 -4.21 -2.84
CA VAL A 57 -1.52 -4.52 -4.24
C VAL A 57 -2.94 -5.06 -4.29
N TYR A 58 -3.83 -4.34 -4.97
CA TYR A 58 -5.23 -4.74 -5.10
C TYR A 58 -5.50 -5.43 -6.44
N PRO A 59 -6.44 -6.39 -6.50
CA PRO A 59 -7.02 -6.82 -7.76
C PRO A 59 -7.61 -5.62 -8.50
N LEU A 60 -7.35 -5.51 -9.81
CA LEU A 60 -7.79 -4.40 -10.64
C LEU A 60 -8.80 -4.86 -11.68
N THR A 61 -9.69 -3.96 -12.07
CA THR A 61 -10.57 -4.06 -13.23
C THR A 61 -10.08 -3.14 -14.34
N GLU A 62 -10.54 -3.37 -15.58
CA GLU A 62 -10.16 -2.53 -16.72
C GLU A 62 -10.49 -1.05 -16.46
N GLY A 63 -9.53 -0.17 -16.77
CA GLY A 63 -9.66 1.27 -16.52
C GLY A 63 -9.36 1.72 -15.09
N VAL A 64 -9.10 0.81 -14.15
CA VAL A 64 -8.81 1.15 -12.75
C VAL A 64 -7.31 1.00 -12.46
N LEU A 65 -6.69 2.09 -11.99
CA LEU A 65 -5.29 2.12 -11.58
C LEU A 65 -5.14 1.75 -10.09
N GLN A 66 -4.04 1.10 -9.71
CA GLN A 66 -3.69 0.83 -8.32
C GLN A 66 -3.73 2.09 -7.44
N SER A 67 -3.27 3.22 -7.98
CA SER A 67 -3.27 4.51 -7.27
C SER A 67 -4.68 4.97 -6.88
N HIS A 68 -5.66 4.78 -7.75
CA HIS A 68 -7.06 5.13 -7.45
C HIS A 68 -7.63 4.25 -6.34
N VAL A 69 -7.39 2.93 -6.40
CA VAL A 69 -7.86 2.01 -5.37
C VAL A 69 -7.18 2.30 -4.03
N ARG A 70 -5.86 2.51 -4.02
CA ARG A 70 -5.13 2.91 -2.81
C ARG A 70 -5.66 4.20 -2.20
N LEU A 71 -5.96 5.21 -3.01
CA LEU A 71 -6.52 6.47 -2.54
C LEU A 71 -7.92 6.27 -1.93
N ALA A 72 -8.77 5.49 -2.59
CA ALA A 72 -10.12 5.18 -2.09
C ALA A 72 -10.06 4.39 -0.77
N VAL A 73 -9.18 3.39 -0.67
CA VAL A 73 -8.97 2.64 0.57
C VAL A 73 -8.41 3.54 1.67
N GLN A 74 -7.45 4.41 1.36
CA GLN A 74 -6.92 5.35 2.35
C GLN A 74 -8.01 6.28 2.89
N ALA A 75 -8.87 6.81 2.02
CA ALA A 75 -10.00 7.63 2.43
C ALA A 75 -10.96 6.84 3.33
N ALA A 76 -11.32 5.62 2.96
CA ALA A 76 -12.16 4.74 3.77
C ALA A 76 -11.54 4.38 5.12
N LEU A 77 -10.24 4.10 5.17
CA LEU A 77 -9.54 3.81 6.42
C LEU A 77 -9.49 5.03 7.35
N SER A 78 -9.32 6.23 6.78
CA SER A 78 -9.27 7.45 7.58
C SER A 78 -10.58 7.76 8.27
N THR A 79 -11.71 7.32 7.71
CA THR A 79 -13.04 7.59 8.25
C THR A 79 -13.61 6.41 9.04
N ALA A 80 -13.41 5.17 8.58
CA ALA A 80 -14.10 4.01 9.15
C ALA A 80 -13.26 3.22 10.17
N ALA A 81 -11.93 3.23 10.07
CA ALA A 81 -11.11 2.27 10.82
C ALA A 81 -11.23 2.41 12.35
N ASP A 82 -11.49 3.61 12.86
CA ASP A 82 -11.64 3.86 14.30
C ASP A 82 -13.09 3.65 14.79
N HIS A 83 -14.03 3.44 13.88
CA HIS A 83 -15.45 3.19 14.17
C HIS A 83 -15.84 1.72 14.00
N LEU A 84 -14.87 0.84 13.73
CA LEU A 84 -15.11 -0.59 13.63
C LEU A 84 -15.36 -1.17 15.03
N GLU A 85 -16.49 -1.86 15.18
CA GLU A 85 -16.79 -2.64 16.38
C GLU A 85 -15.84 -3.83 16.48
N GLU A 86 -15.35 -4.11 17.69
CA GLU A 86 -14.43 -5.22 17.88
C GLU A 86 -15.18 -6.56 17.77
N SER A 87 -14.62 -7.44 16.96
CA SER A 87 -15.16 -8.77 16.66
C SER A 87 -14.73 -9.85 17.66
N LEU A 88 -13.66 -9.60 18.42
CA LEU A 88 -13.09 -10.56 19.37
C LEU A 88 -13.26 -10.06 20.83
N PRO A 89 -13.57 -10.93 21.79
CA PRO A 89 -13.61 -10.54 23.20
C PRO A 89 -12.26 -9.99 23.68
N ASP A 90 -12.29 -8.98 24.56
CA ASP A 90 -11.07 -8.35 25.12
C ASP A 90 -10.11 -9.34 25.77
N ASP A 91 -10.65 -10.37 26.43
CA ASP A 91 -9.85 -11.43 27.06
C ASP A 91 -9.07 -12.25 26.03
N LEU A 92 -9.64 -12.44 24.84
CA LEU A 92 -8.96 -13.14 23.75
C LEU A 92 -7.88 -12.27 23.13
N LEU A 93 -8.14 -10.96 22.95
CA LEU A 93 -7.14 -10.01 22.47
C LEU A 93 -5.91 -10.00 23.38
N LYS A 94 -6.13 -9.91 24.70
CA LYS A 94 -5.06 -9.91 25.72
C LYS A 94 -4.33 -11.25 25.76
N SER A 95 -5.05 -12.36 25.89
CA SER A 95 -4.44 -13.68 26.06
C SER A 95 -3.66 -14.17 24.82
N LYS A 96 -4.04 -13.71 23.62
CA LYS A 96 -3.39 -14.09 22.35
C LYS A 96 -2.48 -13.01 21.77
N ASN A 97 -2.33 -11.88 22.47
CA ASN A 97 -1.57 -10.70 22.06
C ASN A 97 -1.96 -10.24 20.65
N LEU A 98 -3.27 -10.06 20.43
CA LEU A 98 -3.83 -9.61 19.16
C LEU A 98 -4.08 -8.11 19.21
N ILE A 99 -3.82 -7.44 18.08
CA ILE A 99 -4.12 -6.02 17.91
C ILE A 99 -5.63 -5.80 17.67
N SER A 100 -6.13 -4.59 17.96
CA SER A 100 -7.53 -4.23 17.71
C SER A 100 -7.88 -4.24 16.21
N ILE A 101 -9.18 -4.36 15.91
CA ILE A 101 -9.70 -4.34 14.55
C ILE A 101 -9.22 -3.15 13.72
N GLY A 102 -9.30 -1.94 14.29
CA GLY A 102 -8.87 -0.71 13.62
C GLY A 102 -7.38 -0.70 13.31
N LYS A 103 -6.54 -1.17 14.24
CA LYS A 103 -5.09 -1.27 14.01
C LYS A 103 -4.75 -2.33 12.98
N ALA A 104 -5.45 -3.47 13.01
CA ALA A 104 -5.26 -4.55 12.06
C ALA A 104 -5.59 -4.14 10.63
N ILE A 105 -6.75 -3.48 10.42
CA ILE A 105 -7.17 -3.09 9.08
C ILE A 105 -6.26 -2.00 8.50
N ARG A 106 -5.79 -1.05 9.31
CA ARG A 106 -4.78 -0.08 8.86
C ARG A 106 -3.48 -0.78 8.45
N SER A 107 -3.00 -1.70 9.29
CA SER A 107 -1.71 -2.37 9.09
C SER A 107 -1.71 -3.37 7.93
N ILE A 108 -2.85 -3.98 7.58
CA ILE A 108 -2.91 -4.88 6.41
C ILE A 108 -2.87 -4.11 5.09
N HIS A 109 -3.40 -2.88 5.06
CA HIS A 109 -3.45 -2.03 3.86
C HIS A 109 -2.23 -1.10 3.73
N ARG A 110 -1.69 -0.63 4.86
CA ARG A 110 -0.52 0.28 4.93
C ARG A 110 0.32 -0.05 6.17
N PRO A 111 1.14 -1.11 6.13
CA PRO A 111 1.98 -1.47 7.26
C PRO A 111 3.14 -0.50 7.45
N GLU A 112 3.38 -0.10 8.70
CA GLU A 112 4.56 0.67 9.09
C GLU A 112 5.82 -0.21 9.14
N SER A 113 5.64 -1.52 9.32
CA SER A 113 6.72 -2.51 9.36
C SER A 113 6.21 -3.89 8.98
N ARG A 114 7.14 -4.80 8.68
CA ARG A 114 6.85 -6.22 8.45
C ARG A 114 6.15 -6.85 9.66
N ASP A 115 6.56 -6.49 10.87
CA ASP A 115 5.95 -7.00 12.11
C ASP A 115 4.51 -6.53 12.28
N ALA A 116 4.21 -5.27 11.92
CA ALA A 116 2.85 -4.74 11.95
C ALA A 116 1.93 -5.49 10.96
N MET A 117 2.45 -5.80 9.77
CA MET A 117 1.74 -6.61 8.77
C MET A 117 1.47 -8.03 9.30
N GLU A 118 2.48 -8.68 9.90
CA GLU A 118 2.34 -10.03 10.47
C GLU A 118 1.35 -10.06 11.63
N ALA A 119 1.36 -9.06 12.51
CA ALA A 119 0.40 -8.93 13.59
C ALA A 119 -1.05 -8.78 13.09
N ALA A 120 -1.25 -7.97 12.04
CA ALA A 120 -2.56 -7.82 11.39
C ALA A 120 -3.04 -9.12 10.77
N ARG A 121 -2.18 -9.80 10.01
CA ARG A 121 -2.48 -11.10 9.41
C ARG A 121 -2.86 -12.13 10.48
N ARG A 122 -2.05 -12.25 11.54
CA ARG A 122 -2.31 -13.18 12.65
C ARG A 122 -3.69 -12.95 13.26
N ARG A 123 -4.04 -11.68 13.49
CA ARG A 123 -5.35 -11.32 14.05
C ARG A 123 -6.50 -11.72 13.13
N PHE A 124 -6.43 -11.40 11.83
CA PHE A 124 -7.50 -11.75 10.90
C PHE A 124 -7.64 -13.27 10.71
N VAL A 125 -6.54 -14.02 10.68
CA VAL A 125 -6.58 -15.49 10.68
C VAL A 125 -7.27 -16.03 11.93
N TYR A 126 -6.96 -15.47 13.11
CA TYR A 126 -7.63 -15.86 14.35
C TYR A 126 -9.13 -15.57 14.32
N GLN A 127 -9.51 -14.40 13.82
CA GLN A 127 -10.91 -14.00 13.68
C GLN A 127 -11.67 -14.95 12.75
N GLU A 128 -11.12 -15.23 11.58
CA GLU A 128 -11.73 -16.15 10.60
C GLU A 128 -11.87 -17.56 11.16
N LEU A 129 -10.84 -18.08 11.81
CA LEU A 129 -10.89 -19.41 12.46
C LEU A 129 -11.96 -19.48 13.55
N LEU A 130 -12.12 -18.45 14.37
CA LEU A 130 -13.14 -18.42 15.42
C LEU A 130 -14.55 -18.33 14.85
N MET A 131 -14.74 -17.60 13.75
CA MET A 131 -16.05 -17.44 13.09
C MET A 131 -16.52 -18.70 12.34
N LEU A 132 -15.57 -19.56 11.93
CA LEU A 132 -15.86 -20.79 11.20
C LEU A 132 -16.04 -22.03 12.11
N GLN A 133 -15.85 -21.90 13.42
CA GLN A 133 -16.09 -22.96 14.41
C GLN A 133 -17.57 -23.05 14.79
#